data_AF-A0A7S2Q765-F1
#
_entry.id   AF-A0A7S2Q765-F1
#
_cell.length_a   1.000
_cell.length_b   1.000
_cell.length_c   1.000
_cell.angle_alpha   90.00
_cell.angle_beta   90.00
_cell.angle_gamma   90.00
#
_symmetry.space_group_name_H-M   'P 1'
#
loop_
_entity.id
_entity.type
_entity.pdbx_description
1 polymer ?
#
loop_
_entity_poly.entity_id
_entity_poly.type
_entity_poly.pdbx_seq_one_letter_code
_entity_poly.pdbx_strand_id
1 'polypeptide(L)'
;LFDTLVLLTSNPGRVVYHGPMCDAQLYFWSQGFGLPASGNPADALLDLVTPGSSVDVTDALVAAFQHRQALVVQEAAAAAAAVAGPTVVELVAGMKGREVRGLRLSKRAAPWHIQVRAVLGRNVRTTFRNPLAGALTIFLPCIMGTLLGSVFQGIGGKIFTQQTSVFFILVTGSCFQSMGFMSELIQERAYMKYETSEALYDESVM
;
A
#
# COMPACT_ATOMS: atom_id res chain seq x y z
N LEU A 1 2.32 -11.69 -21.90
CA LEU A 1 1.21 -12.65 -22.12
C LEU A 1 1.05 -13.43 -20.82
N PHE A 2 -0.14 -13.92 -20.49
CA PHE A 2 -0.38 -14.68 -19.25
C PHE A 2 -0.11 -16.17 -19.46
N ASP A 3 0.65 -16.80 -18.57
CA ASP A 3 0.90 -18.25 -18.60
C ASP A 3 -0.26 -19.04 -17.97
N THR A 4 -0.76 -18.54 -16.83
CA THR A 4 -1.88 -19.13 -16.09
C THR A 4 -2.93 -18.05 -15.83
N LEU A 5 -4.20 -18.40 -16.01
CA LEU A 5 -5.34 -17.55 -15.78
C LEU A 5 -6.15 -18.10 -14.60
N VAL A 6 -6.47 -17.21 -13.65
CA VAL A 6 -7.36 -17.48 -12.53
C VAL A 6 -8.51 -16.48 -12.62
N LEU A 7 -9.74 -16.99 -12.71
CA LEU A 7 -10.95 -16.16 -12.79
C LEU A 7 -11.81 -16.37 -11.55
N LEU A 8 -12.23 -15.25 -10.97
CA LEU A 8 -13.05 -15.16 -9.77
C LEU A 8 -14.29 -14.32 -10.08
N THR A 9 -15.43 -14.68 -9.52
CA THR A 9 -16.62 -13.84 -9.57
C THR A 9 -16.45 -12.59 -8.69
N SER A 10 -17.01 -11.45 -9.10
CA SER A 10 -16.79 -10.17 -8.41
C SER A 10 -17.36 -10.11 -6.99
N ASN A 11 -18.53 -10.73 -6.74
CA ASN A 11 -19.13 -10.77 -5.40
C ASN A 11 -20.16 -11.92 -5.26
N PRO A 12 -19.93 -12.95 -4.41
CA PRO A 12 -18.71 -13.21 -3.63
C PRO A 12 -17.55 -13.71 -4.52
N GLY A 13 -16.30 -13.64 -4.04
CA GLY A 13 -15.09 -14.09 -4.74
C GLY A 13 -15.00 -15.61 -4.91
N ARG A 14 -15.70 -16.20 -5.89
CA ARG A 14 -15.73 -17.65 -6.15
C ARG A 14 -14.94 -17.98 -7.42
N VAL A 15 -14.11 -19.01 -7.36
CA VAL A 15 -13.32 -19.47 -8.52
C VAL A 15 -14.24 -20.11 -9.56
N VAL A 16 -14.07 -19.71 -10.82
CA VAL A 16 -14.79 -20.29 -11.97
C VAL A 16 -13.85 -20.96 -12.98
N TYR A 17 -12.57 -20.58 -12.97
CA TYR A 17 -11.54 -21.17 -13.81
C TYR A 17 -10.15 -21.00 -13.19
N HIS A 18 -9.33 -22.04 -13.30
CA HIS A 18 -7.91 -22.01 -12.95
C HIS A 18 -7.14 -22.93 -13.91
N GLY A 19 -6.28 -22.36 -14.76
CA GLY A 19 -5.51 -23.13 -15.74
C GLY A 19 -4.78 -22.27 -16.78
N PRO A 20 -4.16 -22.90 -17.80
CA PRO A 20 -3.44 -22.20 -18.85
C PRO A 20 -4.33 -21.22 -19.63
N MET A 21 -3.80 -20.04 -19.96
CA MET A 21 -4.58 -19.01 -20.69
C MET A 21 -5.12 -19.51 -22.05
N CYS A 22 -4.37 -20.37 -22.73
CA CYS A 22 -4.77 -20.97 -24.01
C CYS A 22 -6.01 -21.87 -23.91
N ASP A 23 -6.23 -22.49 -22.76
CA ASP A 23 -7.32 -23.46 -22.55
C ASP A 23 -8.59 -22.80 -22.05
N ALA A 24 -8.49 -21.55 -21.56
CA ALA A 24 -9.61 -20.82 -20.98
C ALA A 24 -10.79 -20.72 -21.96
N GLN A 25 -10.52 -20.30 -23.20
CA GLN A 25 -11.57 -20.16 -24.22
C GLN A 25 -12.27 -21.48 -24.54
N LEU A 26 -11.52 -22.58 -24.65
CA LEU A 26 -12.07 -23.91 -24.87
C LEU A 26 -12.91 -24.39 -23.69
N TYR A 27 -12.48 -24.09 -22.46
CA TYR A 27 -13.23 -24.41 -21.25
C TYR A 27 -14.61 -23.72 -21.25
N PHE A 28 -14.67 -22.41 -21.49
CA PHE A 28 -15.95 -21.69 -21.52
C PHE A 28 -16.86 -22.14 -22.66
N TRP A 29 -16.29 -22.44 -23.84
CA TRP A 29 -17.04 -23.07 -24.93
C TRP A 29 -17.64 -24.41 -24.52
N SER A 30 -16.90 -25.25 -23.79
CA SER A 30 -17.39 -26.55 -23.31
C SER A 30 -18.55 -26.44 -22.30
N GLN A 31 -18.70 -25.28 -21.65
CA GLN A 31 -19.80 -24.97 -20.73
C GLN A 31 -21.00 -24.31 -21.44
N GLY A 32 -20.93 -24.11 -22.76
CA GLY A 32 -21.99 -23.48 -23.54
C GLY A 32 -21.88 -21.95 -23.63
N PHE A 33 -20.78 -21.36 -23.14
CA PHE A 33 -20.54 -19.91 -23.20
C PHE A 33 -19.56 -19.59 -24.32
N GLY A 34 -20.11 -19.20 -25.47
CA GLY A 34 -19.31 -18.74 -26.59
C GLY A 34 -18.82 -17.33 -26.39
N LEU A 35 -17.52 -17.11 -26.56
CA LEU A 35 -16.99 -15.75 -26.66
C LEU A 35 -17.33 -15.14 -28.02
N PRO A 36 -17.68 -13.84 -28.08
CA PRO A 36 -17.95 -13.16 -29.33
C PRO A 36 -16.72 -13.14 -30.24
N ALA A 37 -16.93 -13.34 -31.55
CA ALA A 37 -15.86 -13.34 -32.56
C ALA A 37 -15.24 -11.96 -32.79
N SER A 38 -15.96 -10.89 -32.44
CA SER A 38 -15.49 -9.51 -32.48
C SER A 38 -15.50 -8.93 -31.06
N GLY A 39 -14.32 -8.74 -30.47
CA GLY A 39 -14.19 -8.18 -29.12
C GLY A 39 -12.90 -8.61 -28.44
N ASN A 40 -12.60 -7.99 -27.29
CA ASN A 40 -11.51 -8.44 -26.44
C ASN A 40 -11.98 -9.68 -25.65
N PRO A 41 -11.35 -10.86 -25.80
CA PRO A 41 -11.76 -12.07 -25.10
C PRO A 41 -11.72 -11.91 -23.58
N ALA A 42 -10.81 -11.09 -23.04
CA ALA A 42 -10.75 -10.83 -21.60
C ALA A 42 -12.01 -10.11 -21.09
N ASP A 43 -12.55 -9.19 -21.88
CA ASP A 43 -13.74 -8.40 -21.51
C ASP A 43 -14.99 -9.28 -21.51
N ALA A 44 -15.13 -10.12 -22.53
CA ALA A 44 -16.21 -11.12 -22.61
C ALA A 44 -16.14 -12.16 -21.48
N LEU A 45 -14.94 -12.54 -21.01
CA LEU A 45 -14.80 -13.38 -19.82
C LEU A 45 -15.22 -12.63 -18.55
N LEU A 46 -14.92 -11.34 -18.42
CA LEU A 46 -15.31 -10.52 -17.28
C LEU A 46 -16.83 -10.32 -17.21
N ASP A 47 -17.50 -10.15 -18.35
CA ASP A 47 -18.96 -10.06 -18.43
C ASP A 47 -19.66 -11.34 -17.94
N LEU A 48 -19.07 -12.51 -18.21
CA LEU A 48 -19.60 -13.81 -17.78
C LEU A 48 -19.43 -14.07 -16.28
N VAL A 49 -18.40 -13.50 -15.64
CA VAL A 49 -18.09 -13.72 -14.22
C VAL A 49 -18.60 -12.61 -13.30
N THR A 50 -19.20 -11.56 -13.88
CA THR A 50 -19.78 -10.44 -13.13
C THR A 50 -21.26 -10.70 -12.83
N PRO A 51 -21.64 -10.85 -11.54
CA PRO A 51 -23.04 -11.04 -11.15
C PRO A 51 -23.90 -9.84 -11.57
N GLY A 52 -25.13 -10.09 -12.05
CA GLY A 52 -26.05 -9.03 -12.48
C GLY A 52 -25.77 -8.44 -13.87
N SER A 53 -24.89 -9.04 -14.67
CA SER A 53 -24.83 -8.77 -16.11
C SER A 53 -26.09 -9.29 -16.81
N SER A 54 -26.30 -8.94 -18.08
CA SER A 54 -27.48 -9.39 -18.86
C SER A 54 -27.61 -10.91 -18.98
N VAL A 55 -26.53 -11.64 -18.68
CA VAL A 55 -26.48 -13.10 -18.65
C VAL A 55 -25.85 -13.51 -17.31
N ASP A 56 -26.64 -13.55 -16.23
CA ASP A 56 -26.13 -14.01 -14.93
C ASP A 56 -25.97 -15.53 -14.92
N VAL A 57 -24.76 -15.99 -15.23
CA VAL A 57 -24.42 -17.42 -15.26
C VAL A 57 -23.37 -17.80 -14.22
N THR A 58 -23.11 -16.90 -13.28
CA THR A 58 -22.05 -17.05 -12.29
C THR A 58 -22.23 -18.32 -11.45
N ASP A 59 -23.45 -18.65 -11.02
CA ASP A 59 -23.71 -19.87 -10.24
C ASP A 59 -23.49 -21.16 -11.04
N ALA A 60 -23.86 -21.18 -12.32
CA ALA A 60 -23.64 -22.34 -13.18
C ALA A 60 -22.15 -22.55 -13.48
N LEU A 61 -21.39 -21.46 -13.68
CA LEU A 61 -19.94 -21.51 -13.88
C LEU A 61 -19.20 -21.97 -12.62
N VAL A 62 -19.63 -21.53 -11.44
CA VAL A 62 -19.09 -22.01 -10.16
C VAL A 62 -19.40 -23.50 -9.99
N ALA A 63 -20.62 -23.96 -10.30
CA ALA A 63 -20.96 -25.38 -10.24
C ALA A 63 -20.15 -26.22 -11.23
N ALA A 64 -19.93 -25.71 -12.45
CA ALA A 64 -19.07 -26.35 -13.44
C ALA A 64 -17.62 -26.49 -12.97
N PHE A 65 -17.08 -25.44 -12.34
CA PHE A 65 -15.75 -25.47 -11.74
C PHE A 65 -15.68 -26.50 -10.61
N GLN A 66 -16.65 -26.49 -9.69
CA GLN A 66 -16.75 -27.46 -8.58
C GLN A 66 -16.75 -28.91 -9.08
N HIS A 67 -17.48 -29.19 -10.17
CA HIS A 67 -17.59 -30.54 -10.70
C HIS A 67 -16.37 -31.00 -11.50
N ARG A 68 -15.70 -30.11 -12.24
CA ARG A 68 -14.63 -30.51 -13.18
C ARG A 68 -13.21 -30.21 -12.71
N GLN A 69 -12.99 -29.06 -12.08
CA GLN A 69 -11.65 -28.56 -11.78
C GLN A 69 -11.35 -28.50 -10.30
N ALA A 70 -12.36 -28.32 -9.42
CA ALA A 70 -12.10 -28.08 -8.00
C ALA A 70 -11.33 -29.22 -7.34
N LEU A 71 -11.65 -30.49 -7.60
CA LEU A 71 -10.90 -31.61 -7.03
C LEU A 71 -9.44 -31.62 -7.51
N VAL A 72 -9.20 -31.46 -8.82
CA VAL A 72 -7.85 -31.46 -9.38
C VAL A 72 -7.03 -30.27 -8.89
N VAL A 73 -7.64 -29.08 -8.82
CA VAL A 73 -6.98 -27.86 -8.33
C VAL A 73 -6.75 -27.95 -6.83
N GLN A 74 -7.67 -28.53 -6.07
CA GLN A 74 -7.52 -28.70 -4.62
C GLN A 74 -6.50 -29.79 -4.27
N GLU A 75 -6.44 -30.88 -5.04
CA GLU A 75 -5.39 -31.89 -4.93
C GLU A 75 -4.04 -31.34 -5.36
N ALA A 76 -3.97 -30.57 -6.46
CA ALA A 76 -2.74 -29.93 -6.89
C ALA A 76 -2.28 -28.84 -5.90
N ALA A 77 -3.21 -28.08 -5.31
CA ALA A 77 -2.91 -27.10 -4.27
C ALA A 77 -2.51 -27.78 -2.96
N ALA A 78 -3.18 -28.88 -2.58
CA ALA A 78 -2.82 -29.69 -1.42
C ALA A 78 -1.47 -30.37 -1.65
N ALA A 79 -1.18 -30.87 -2.84
CA ALA A 79 0.10 -31.42 -3.23
C ALA A 79 1.18 -30.35 -3.27
N ALA A 80 0.91 -29.14 -3.77
CA ALA A 80 1.83 -28.01 -3.75
C ALA A 80 2.01 -27.41 -2.35
N ALA A 81 1.05 -27.58 -1.45
CA ALA A 81 1.16 -27.21 -0.05
C ALA A 81 1.85 -28.32 0.77
N ALA A 82 1.66 -29.58 0.40
CA ALA A 82 2.28 -30.77 1.02
C ALA A 82 3.71 -30.99 0.54
N VAL A 83 4.00 -30.65 -0.71
CA VAL A 83 5.32 -30.23 -1.17
C VAL A 83 5.55 -28.89 -0.49
N ALA A 84 5.88 -28.94 0.79
CA ALA A 84 6.51 -27.81 1.45
C ALA A 84 7.67 -27.43 0.53
N GLY A 85 7.54 -26.30 -0.19
CA GLY A 85 8.69 -25.67 -0.81
C GLY A 85 9.80 -25.73 0.23
N PRO A 86 11.01 -26.20 -0.15
CA PRO A 86 11.94 -26.90 0.73
C PRO A 86 11.86 -26.30 2.12
N THR A 87 11.45 -27.12 3.09
CA THR A 87 11.32 -26.66 4.47
C THR A 87 12.60 -25.88 4.80
N VAL A 88 12.56 -24.82 5.61
CA VAL A 88 13.77 -24.02 5.95
C VAL A 88 15.01 -24.90 6.21
N VAL A 89 14.80 -26.10 6.75
CA VAL A 89 15.76 -27.19 6.95
C VAL A 89 16.40 -27.78 5.67
N GLU A 90 15.64 -28.03 4.60
CA GLU A 90 16.12 -28.56 3.31
C GLU A 90 16.82 -27.49 2.45
N LEU A 91 16.34 -26.24 2.49
CA LEU A 91 17.07 -25.09 1.93
C LEU A 91 18.45 -24.94 2.59
N VAL A 92 18.51 -25.10 3.92
CA VAL A 92 19.74 -25.10 4.70
C VAL A 92 20.64 -26.31 4.39
N ALA A 93 20.08 -27.49 4.11
CA ALA A 93 20.84 -28.68 3.75
C ALA A 93 21.48 -28.57 2.35
N GLY A 94 20.79 -27.96 1.37
CA GLY A 94 21.32 -27.66 0.04
C GLY A 94 22.40 -26.55 0.04
N MET A 95 22.43 -25.72 1.08
CA MET A 95 23.42 -24.65 1.28
C MET A 95 24.71 -25.11 1.96
N LYS A 96 24.93 -26.42 2.19
CA LYS A 96 26.12 -26.99 2.89
C LYS A 96 27.50 -26.67 2.27
N GLY A 97 27.59 -25.84 1.24
CA GLY A 97 28.84 -25.26 0.74
C GLY A 97 29.04 -23.75 0.99
N ARG A 98 28.06 -23.02 1.52
CA ARG A 98 28.15 -21.57 1.81
C ARG A 98 27.63 -21.29 3.22
N GLU A 99 28.54 -20.90 4.10
CA GLU A 99 28.35 -20.55 5.51
C GLU A 99 26.93 -20.13 5.90
N VAL A 100 26.17 -21.09 6.43
CA VAL A 100 24.82 -20.87 6.95
C VAL A 100 24.92 -20.41 8.41
N ARG A 101 25.22 -19.13 8.62
CA ARG A 101 25.02 -18.46 9.91
C ARG A 101 23.89 -17.43 9.74
N GLY A 102 22.64 -17.86 10.00
CA GLY A 102 21.55 -16.95 10.39
C GLY A 102 20.64 -16.36 9.31
N LEU A 103 20.19 -17.14 8.31
CA LEU A 103 19.12 -16.70 7.41
C LEU A 103 17.73 -16.86 8.04
N ARG A 104 17.48 -16.10 9.11
CA ARG A 104 16.12 -15.58 9.33
C ARG A 104 15.94 -14.52 8.25
N LEU A 105 15.06 -14.77 7.28
CA LEU A 105 14.49 -13.68 6.50
C LEU A 105 13.72 -12.82 7.51
N SER A 106 14.42 -11.85 8.08
CA SER A 106 13.81 -10.81 8.89
C SER A 106 12.69 -10.21 8.04
N LYS A 107 11.51 -9.97 8.66
CA LYS A 107 10.38 -9.30 8.00
C LYS A 107 10.84 -8.02 7.26
N ARG A 108 11.94 -7.40 7.70
CA ARG A 108 12.56 -6.19 7.13
C ARG A 108 14.04 -6.39 6.87
N ALA A 109 14.56 -5.81 5.79
CA ALA A 109 15.96 -5.98 5.37
C ALA A 109 16.99 -5.28 6.29
N ALA A 110 16.60 -4.22 7.00
CA ALA A 110 17.51 -3.36 7.77
C ALA A 110 17.11 -3.24 9.26
N PRO A 111 18.06 -2.99 10.18
CA PRO A 111 17.75 -2.64 11.57
C PRO A 111 17.11 -1.24 11.69
N TRP A 112 16.36 -1.03 12.78
CA TRP A 112 15.54 0.18 13.02
C TRP A 112 16.28 1.50 12.81
N HIS A 113 17.50 1.64 13.33
CA HIS A 113 18.28 2.89 13.21
C HIS A 113 18.66 3.23 11.76
N ILE A 114 18.88 2.22 10.91
CA ILE A 114 19.15 2.42 9.47
C ILE A 114 17.86 2.83 8.78
N GLN A 115 16.71 2.26 9.15
CA GLN A 115 15.40 2.67 8.63
C GLN A 115 15.11 4.13 8.98
N VAL A 116 15.27 4.52 10.25
CA VAL A 116 15.10 5.92 10.70
C VAL A 116 16.04 6.85 9.95
N ARG A 117 17.34 6.52 9.86
CA ARG A 117 18.29 7.37 9.14
C ARG A 117 17.96 7.49 7.65
N ALA A 118 17.49 6.41 7.02
CA ALA A 118 17.14 6.40 5.60
C ALA A 118 15.88 7.23 5.33
N VAL A 119 14.82 7.04 6.13
CA VAL A 119 13.55 7.79 6.00
C VAL A 119 13.76 9.26 6.35
N LEU A 120 14.45 9.55 7.47
CA LEU A 120 14.77 10.93 7.85
C LEU A 120 15.65 11.60 6.80
N GLY A 121 16.68 10.93 6.31
CA GLY A 121 17.54 11.45 5.24
C GLY A 121 16.79 11.71 3.94
N ARG A 122 15.85 10.84 3.58
CA ARG A 122 14.94 11.02 2.45
C ARG A 122 14.04 12.24 2.65
N ASN A 123 13.35 12.33 3.79
CA ASN A 123 12.43 13.43 4.08
C ASN A 123 13.15 14.76 4.07
N VAL A 124 14.30 14.86 4.77
CA VAL A 124 15.16 16.05 4.77
C VAL A 124 15.57 16.43 3.34
N ARG A 125 16.02 15.46 2.53
CA ARG A 125 16.42 15.73 1.14
C ARG A 125 15.24 16.18 0.28
N THR A 126 14.05 15.64 0.47
CA THR A 126 12.83 16.04 -0.24
C THR A 126 12.42 17.45 0.16
N THR A 127 12.46 17.79 1.45
CA THR A 127 12.19 19.15 1.96
C THR A 127 13.17 20.16 1.37
N PHE A 128 14.47 19.86 1.35
CA PHE A 128 15.48 20.75 0.76
C PHE A 128 15.39 20.88 -0.77
N ARG A 129 14.83 19.87 -1.46
CA ARG A 129 14.58 19.93 -2.91
C ARG A 129 13.40 20.82 -3.28
N ASN A 130 12.53 21.18 -2.34
CA ASN A 130 11.48 22.16 -2.51
C ASN A 130 11.82 23.47 -1.76
N PRO A 131 12.81 24.24 -2.25
CA PRO A 131 13.28 25.44 -1.55
C PRO A 131 12.22 26.53 -1.49
N LEU A 132 11.26 26.56 -2.42
CA LEU A 132 10.18 27.55 -2.44
C LEU A 132 9.19 27.30 -1.30
N ALA A 133 8.73 26.05 -1.11
CA ALA A 133 7.85 25.71 0.00
C ALA A 133 8.54 25.97 1.35
N GLY A 134 9.79 25.50 1.50
CA GLY A 134 10.57 25.75 2.72
C GLY A 134 10.79 27.23 3.01
N ALA A 135 11.11 28.04 1.99
CA ALA A 135 11.31 29.47 2.15
C ALA A 135 10.01 30.19 2.54
N LEU A 136 8.88 29.86 1.92
CA LEU A 136 7.58 30.47 2.26
C LEU A 136 7.15 30.14 3.70
N THR A 137 7.36 28.90 4.14
CA THR A 137 7.03 28.46 5.50
C THR A 137 7.85 29.18 6.58
N ILE A 138 9.04 29.67 6.26
CA ILE A 138 9.86 30.47 7.20
C ILE A 138 9.56 31.97 7.05
N PHE A 139 9.44 32.45 5.82
CA PHE A 139 9.33 33.87 5.50
C PHE A 139 8.03 34.49 6.03
N LEU A 140 6.88 33.82 5.86
CA LEU A 140 5.58 34.34 6.32
C LEU A 140 5.53 34.49 7.86
N PRO A 141 5.92 33.48 8.66
CA PRO A 141 5.99 33.63 10.12
C PRO A 141 7.00 34.68 10.57
N CYS A 142 8.13 34.86 9.88
CA CYS A 142 9.08 35.94 10.19
C CYS A 142 8.46 37.33 10.02
N ILE A 143 7.70 37.55 8.93
CA ILE A 143 6.97 38.82 8.73
C ILE A 143 5.94 39.01 9.85
N MET A 144 5.13 37.99 10.13
CA MET A 144 4.07 38.11 11.12
C MET A 144 4.63 38.28 12.55
N GLY A 145 5.75 37.62 12.86
CA GLY A 145 6.49 37.82 14.11
C GLY A 145 7.09 39.23 14.22
N THR A 146 7.58 39.79 13.11
CA THR A 146 8.10 41.17 13.08
C THR A 146 6.97 42.18 13.31
N LEU A 147 5.81 41.98 12.66
CA LEU A 147 4.63 42.82 12.87
C LEU A 147 4.16 42.74 14.34
N LEU A 148 4.03 41.54 14.89
CA LEU A 148 3.63 41.34 16.29
C LEU A 148 4.65 41.96 17.26
N GLY A 149 5.95 41.79 17.00
CA GLY A 149 7.02 42.40 17.78
C GLY A 149 7.01 43.92 17.75
N SER A 150 6.63 44.51 16.61
CA SER A 150 6.49 45.96 16.47
C SER A 150 5.32 46.54 17.28
N VAL A 151 4.20 45.81 17.38
CA VAL A 151 3.02 46.22 18.17
C VAL A 151 3.31 46.20 19.67
N PHE A 152 4.12 45.24 20.13
CA PHE A 152 4.39 45.03 21.56
C PHE A 152 5.78 45.50 22.01
N GLN A 153 6.34 46.51 21.35
CA GLN A 153 7.62 47.11 21.77
C GLN A 153 7.56 47.61 23.22
N GLY A 154 8.62 47.30 23.98
CA GLY A 154 8.77 47.77 25.36
C GLY A 154 7.80 47.14 26.37
N ILE A 155 7.14 46.01 26.05
CA ILE A 155 6.18 45.35 26.97
C ILE A 155 6.81 44.92 28.30
N GLY A 156 8.12 44.66 28.33
CA GLY A 156 8.85 44.22 29.53
C GLY A 156 8.80 45.23 30.69
N GLY A 157 8.57 46.52 30.42
CA GLY A 157 8.43 47.56 31.44
C GLY A 157 6.98 47.84 31.87
N LYS A 158 5.99 47.13 31.32
CA LYS A 158 4.56 47.38 31.56
C LYS A 158 3.99 46.46 32.64
N ILE A 159 2.82 46.83 33.19
CA ILE A 159 2.08 46.06 34.21
C ILE A 159 1.80 44.63 33.69
N PHE A 160 1.89 43.63 34.57
CA PHE A 160 1.73 42.21 34.26
C PHE A 160 0.52 41.89 33.38
N THR A 161 -0.64 42.52 33.63
CA THR A 161 -1.87 42.33 32.84
C THR A 161 -1.67 42.61 31.34
N GLN A 162 -0.81 43.56 30.97
CA GLN A 162 -0.50 43.87 29.57
C GLN A 162 0.51 42.88 28.96
N GLN A 163 1.34 42.23 29.78
CA GLN A 163 2.28 41.20 29.35
C GLN A 163 1.58 39.88 29.04
N THR A 164 0.52 39.53 29.79
CA THR A 164 -0.28 38.31 29.57
C THR A 164 -0.84 38.22 28.14
N SER A 165 -1.24 39.33 27.55
CA SER A 165 -1.78 39.37 26.18
C SER A 165 -0.76 38.91 25.13
N VAL A 166 0.53 39.17 25.33
CA VAL A 166 1.59 38.75 24.41
C VAL A 166 1.78 37.23 24.46
N PHE A 167 1.83 36.66 25.66
CA PHE A 167 1.92 35.20 25.84
C PHE A 167 0.70 34.49 25.24
N PHE A 168 -0.50 35.03 25.44
CA PHE A 168 -1.72 34.50 24.85
C PHE A 168 -1.66 34.46 23.32
N ILE A 169 -1.20 35.55 22.68
CA ILE A 169 -1.09 35.62 21.22
C ILE A 169 -0.03 34.67 20.68
N LEU A 170 1.12 34.54 21.37
CA LEU A 170 2.19 33.62 20.95
C LEU A 170 1.75 32.15 21.03
N VAL A 171 1.12 31.75 22.13
CA VAL A 171 0.60 30.38 22.30
C VAL A 171 -0.52 30.08 21.32
N THR A 172 -1.44 31.03 21.11
CA THR A 172 -2.53 30.85 20.14
C THR A 172 -1.97 30.76 18.71
N GLY A 173 -0.97 31.59 18.37
CA GLY A 173 -0.32 31.58 17.06
C GLY A 173 0.43 30.28 16.76
N SER A 174 1.13 29.69 17.74
CA SER A 174 1.80 28.41 17.55
C SER A 174 0.82 27.25 17.37
N CYS A 175 -0.33 27.28 18.04
CA CYS A 175 -1.40 26.30 17.83
C CYS A 175 -1.95 26.34 16.40
N PHE A 176 -2.18 27.52 15.82
CA PHE A 176 -2.68 27.65 14.45
C PHE A 176 -1.67 27.21 13.39
N GLN A 177 -0.37 27.43 13.62
CA GLN A 177 0.68 26.95 12.71
C GLN A 177 0.70 25.41 12.61
N SER A 178 0.46 24.71 13.72
CA SER A 178 0.38 23.23 13.74
C SER A 178 -0.72 22.66 12.85
N MET A 179 -1.79 23.42 12.60
CA MET A 179 -2.88 23.00 11.72
C MET A 179 -2.47 22.98 10.24
N GLY A 180 -1.48 23.80 9.85
CA GLY A 180 -0.98 23.89 8.48
C GLY A 180 -0.30 22.62 7.99
N PHE A 181 0.29 21.82 8.88
CA PHE A 181 0.98 20.56 8.54
C PHE A 181 0.04 19.38 8.32
N MET A 182 -1.26 19.52 8.64
CA MET A 182 -2.20 18.41 8.57
C MET A 182 -2.40 17.88 7.14
N SER A 183 -2.43 18.77 6.14
CA SER A 183 -2.58 18.37 4.74
C SER A 183 -1.38 17.56 4.25
N GLU A 184 -0.18 17.94 4.64
CA GLU A 184 1.07 17.24 4.32
C GLU A 184 1.13 15.86 5.00
N LEU A 185 0.80 15.78 6.29
CA LEU A 185 0.75 14.51 7.04
C LEU A 185 -0.24 13.51 6.45
N ILE A 186 -1.41 13.97 5.96
CA ILE A 186 -2.40 13.10 5.31
C ILE A 186 -1.82 12.50 4.02
N GLN A 187 -1.12 13.29 3.22
CA GLN A 187 -0.48 12.81 2.00
C GLN A 187 0.65 11.82 2.32
N GLU A 188 1.51 12.14 3.27
CA GLU A 188 2.60 11.27 3.71
C GLU A 188 2.11 9.93 4.27
N ARG A 189 1.03 9.95 5.05
CA ARG A 189 0.41 8.72 5.59
C ARG A 189 -0.08 7.79 4.48
N ALA A 190 -0.50 8.32 3.33
CA ALA A 190 -0.92 7.48 2.21
C ALA A 190 0.27 6.67 1.66
N TYR A 191 1.43 7.30 1.50
CA TYR A 191 2.66 6.62 1.07
C TYR A 191 3.15 5.62 2.12
N MET A 192 3.12 6.01 3.40
CA MET A 192 3.56 5.15 4.50
C MET A 192 2.81 3.81 4.55
N LYS A 193 1.50 3.83 4.29
CA LYS A 193 0.69 2.60 4.26
C LYS A 193 1.18 1.60 3.21
N TYR A 194 1.51 2.08 2.00
CA TYR A 194 2.05 1.22 0.95
C TYR A 194 3.45 0.71 1.33
N GLU A 195 4.34 1.59 1.77
CA GLU A 195 5.73 1.25 2.12
C GLU A 195 5.82 0.26 3.30
N THR A 196 4.91 0.38 4.26
CA THR A 196 4.79 -0.54 5.39
C THR A 196 4.23 -1.90 4.95
N SER A 197 3.26 -1.92 4.03
CA SER A 197 2.69 -3.16 3.50
C SER A 197 3.71 -4.02 2.75
N GLU A 198 4.68 -3.38 2.09
CA GLU A 198 5.82 -4.03 1.44
C GLU A 198 6.97 -4.35 2.43
N ALA A 199 6.79 -4.04 3.72
CA ALA A 199 7.78 -4.24 4.77
C ALA A 199 9.13 -3.55 4.51
N LEU A 200 9.11 -2.35 3.92
CA LEU A 200 10.33 -1.53 3.72
C LEU A 200 10.88 -0.98 5.03
N TYR A 201 10.00 -0.51 5.92
CA TYR A 201 10.33 -0.06 7.28
C TYR A 201 9.17 -0.32 8.26
N ASP A 202 9.41 -0.10 9.55
CA ASP A 202 8.42 -0.24 10.62
C ASP A 202 7.56 1.02 10.78
N GLU A 203 6.27 0.88 11.10
CA GLU A 203 5.36 2.02 11.31
C GLU A 203 5.88 3.03 12.34
N SER A 204 6.68 2.58 13.31
CA SER A 204 7.32 3.43 14.33
C SER A 204 8.41 4.39 13.81
N VAL A 205 8.78 4.29 12.52
CA VAL A 205 9.85 5.09 11.91
C VAL A 205 9.34 6.44 11.38
N MET A 206 8.02 6.60 11.22
CA MET A 206 7.39 7.78 10.63
C MET A 206 6.36 8.39 11.59
#